data_AF-A0A962SD35-F1
#
_entry.id   AF-A0A962SD35-F1
#
_cell.length_a   1.000
_cell.length_b   1.000
_cell.length_c   1.000
_cell.angle_alpha   90.00
_cell.angle_beta   90.00
_cell.angle_gamma   90.00
#
_symmetry.space_group_name_H-M   'P 1'
#
loop_
_entity.id
_entity.type
_entity.pdbx_description
1 polymer ?
#
loop_
_entity_poly.entity_id
_entity_poly.type
_entity_poly.pdbx_seq_one_letter_code
_entity_poly.pdbx_strand_id
1 'polypeptide(L)'
;MKRVSLIVVTLLAGGLSLTACSTAEKAMDKVKSTVAGDSKPVGISGNMSEVTVKHNGKDTVISRNPDNGAVVNPDFAKTSRPCPPFCIQPIVLAPGVETIAELEMLDYLKQMSAGDDSILVVDSRTPDWVEKGTIPGAKNLPWTLLNPQKGATTESIIKLMSDEFSVSTAAGVDSFAVDEAIVAGTPDQVFDYSNAKTLVLFCNGMWCGQSPNNIMNLLKFGYPAEKIKWYRGGMQSWEVLGLSTAKP
;
A
#
# COMPACT_ATOMS: atom_id res chain seq x y z
N MET A 1 29.98 -73.87 -15.00
CA MET A 1 28.69 -73.68 -15.73
C MET A 1 27.57 -74.23 -14.87
N LYS A 2 26.65 -73.40 -14.34
CA LYS A 2 25.35 -73.81 -13.74
C LYS A 2 24.69 -72.53 -13.18
N ARG A 3 23.65 -72.01 -13.84
CA ARG A 3 22.21 -72.34 -13.73
C ARG A 3 21.63 -72.06 -12.35
N VAL A 4 20.75 -71.06 -12.36
CA VAL A 4 19.79 -70.63 -11.33
C VAL A 4 18.89 -71.78 -10.90
N SER A 5 18.47 -71.82 -9.64
CA SER A 5 17.23 -72.47 -9.22
C SER A 5 16.60 -71.73 -8.06
N LEU A 6 15.31 -71.47 -8.25
CA LEU A 6 14.35 -70.81 -7.39
C LEU A 6 13.89 -71.78 -6.29
N ILE A 7 13.81 -71.33 -5.04
CA ILE A 7 13.18 -72.08 -3.94
C ILE A 7 11.96 -71.30 -3.49
N VAL A 8 10.79 -71.92 -3.61
CA VAL A 8 9.55 -71.53 -2.94
C VAL A 8 9.32 -72.58 -1.85
N VAL A 9 9.20 -72.14 -0.60
CA VAL A 9 8.67 -72.98 0.49
C VAL A 9 7.59 -72.18 1.21
N THR A 10 6.39 -72.71 1.10
CA THR A 10 5.12 -72.30 1.70
C THR A 10 5.11 -72.65 3.19
N LEU A 11 4.65 -71.75 4.07
CA LEU A 11 4.39 -72.07 5.48
C LEU A 11 2.87 -72.21 5.74
N LEU A 12 2.54 -73.24 6.50
CA LEU A 12 1.20 -73.71 6.84
C LEU A 12 0.45 -72.78 7.82
N ALA A 13 -0.87 -72.79 7.69
CA ALA A 13 -1.83 -72.21 8.63
C ALA A 13 -2.25 -73.22 9.71
N GLY A 14 -2.52 -72.71 10.91
CA GLY A 14 -3.09 -73.43 12.06
C GLY A 14 -2.55 -72.78 13.34
N GLY A 15 -3.31 -72.18 14.25
CA GLY A 15 -4.73 -72.19 14.54
C GLY A 15 -4.80 -72.07 16.06
N LEU A 16 -5.36 -70.99 16.61
CA LEU A 16 -5.83 -70.94 17.99
C LEU A 16 -6.81 -69.76 18.13
N SER A 17 -8.08 -70.09 18.25
CA SER A 17 -9.13 -69.20 18.76
C SER A 17 -9.46 -69.69 20.16
N LEU A 18 -9.44 -68.80 21.15
CA LEU A 18 -10.56 -68.65 22.08
C LEU A 18 -10.40 -67.42 23.00
N THR A 19 -11.50 -66.67 23.07
CA THR A 19 -12.00 -65.84 24.18
C THR A 19 -11.52 -64.39 24.32
N ALA A 20 -12.51 -63.52 24.14
CA ALA A 20 -12.46 -62.07 24.04
C ALA A 20 -12.22 -61.33 25.37
N CYS A 21 -11.56 -60.17 25.28
CA CYS A 21 -11.79 -59.05 26.19
C CYS A 21 -11.77 -57.75 25.36
N SER A 22 -12.86 -57.01 25.45
CA SER A 22 -13.21 -55.85 24.66
C SER A 22 -12.40 -54.59 25.05
N THR A 23 -11.25 -54.31 24.44
CA THR A 23 -10.59 -52.98 24.59
C THR A 23 -9.64 -52.63 23.43
N ALA A 24 -10.03 -52.85 22.16
CA ALA A 24 -9.21 -52.49 21.00
C ALA A 24 -9.74 -51.29 20.19
N GLU A 25 -10.49 -50.38 20.82
CA GLU A 25 -11.08 -49.20 20.16
C GLU A 25 -10.69 -47.86 20.82
N LYS A 26 -9.70 -47.84 21.73
CA LYS A 26 -9.28 -46.62 22.47
C LYS A 26 -7.79 -46.31 22.40
N ALA A 27 -7.14 -46.58 21.26
CA ALA A 27 -5.71 -46.27 21.11
C ALA A 27 -5.33 -45.63 19.76
N MET A 28 -6.25 -44.93 19.08
CA MET A 28 -5.93 -44.05 17.94
C MET A 28 -6.63 -42.69 17.99
N ASP A 29 -7.07 -42.25 19.17
CA ASP A 29 -7.80 -41.00 19.33
C ASP A 29 -7.18 -40.12 20.43
N LYS A 30 -5.89 -39.81 20.26
CA LYS A 30 -5.21 -38.80 21.08
C LYS A 30 -3.97 -38.21 20.41
N VAL A 31 -4.14 -37.71 19.20
CA VAL A 31 -3.39 -36.53 18.74
C VAL A 31 -4.43 -35.43 18.51
N LYS A 32 -5.12 -35.05 19.59
CA LYS A 32 -5.87 -33.80 19.62
C LYS A 32 -4.84 -32.68 19.61
N SER A 33 -4.81 -31.99 18.47
CA SER A 33 -4.22 -30.67 18.28
C SER A 33 -4.35 -29.81 19.55
N THR A 34 -3.23 -29.60 20.20
CA THR A 34 -2.93 -28.51 21.12
C THR A 34 -2.04 -27.57 20.29
N VAL A 35 -2.34 -26.31 19.96
CA VAL A 35 -3.16 -25.28 20.60
C VAL A 35 -3.57 -24.33 19.46
N ALA A 36 -4.85 -24.25 19.11
CA ALA A 36 -5.37 -23.04 18.46
C ALA A 36 -5.94 -22.21 19.60
N GLY A 37 -5.20 -21.19 20.05
CA GLY A 37 -5.83 -20.14 20.83
C GLY A 37 -6.89 -19.52 19.93
N ASP A 38 -8.13 -19.40 20.41
CA ASP A 38 -9.21 -18.72 19.70
C ASP A 38 -8.75 -17.30 19.35
N SER A 39 -8.26 -17.10 18.12
CA SER A 39 -7.90 -15.77 17.65
C SER A 39 -9.17 -14.94 17.60
N LYS A 40 -9.17 -13.82 18.33
CA LYS A 40 -10.28 -12.87 18.30
C LYS A 40 -10.36 -12.28 16.89
N PRO A 41 -11.59 -12.07 16.36
CA PRO A 41 -11.74 -11.50 15.03
C PRO A 41 -11.09 -10.12 14.95
N VAL A 42 -10.28 -9.89 13.92
CA VAL A 42 -9.60 -8.62 13.65
C VAL A 42 -10.24 -7.97 12.43
N GLY A 43 -11.12 -6.99 12.65
CA GLY A 43 -11.75 -6.19 11.59
C GLY A 43 -11.11 -4.81 11.43
N ILE A 44 -11.30 -4.19 10.25
CA ILE A 44 -10.90 -2.80 9.95
C ILE A 44 -11.68 -1.82 10.83
N SER A 45 -12.99 -2.00 10.93
CA SER A 45 -13.89 -1.25 11.81
C SER A 45 -14.97 -2.18 12.38
N GLY A 46 -15.86 -1.65 13.24
CA GLY A 46 -16.97 -2.45 13.80
C GLY A 46 -17.94 -3.03 12.77
N ASN A 47 -17.92 -2.54 11.52
CA ASN A 47 -18.80 -2.96 10.43
C ASN A 47 -18.07 -3.33 9.13
N MET A 48 -16.73 -3.40 9.15
CA MET A 48 -15.92 -3.68 7.97
C MET A 48 -14.78 -4.64 8.33
N SER A 49 -14.78 -5.84 7.74
CA SER A 49 -13.69 -6.83 7.91
C SER A 49 -12.60 -6.66 6.87
N GLU A 50 -12.97 -6.30 5.64
CA GLU A 50 -12.10 -6.19 4.49
C GLU A 50 -12.66 -5.24 3.43
N VAL A 51 -11.81 -4.84 2.49
CA VAL A 51 -12.15 -4.04 1.31
C VAL A 51 -11.44 -4.62 0.10
N THR A 52 -12.17 -4.89 -0.97
CA THR A 52 -11.55 -5.29 -2.25
C THR A 52 -11.30 -4.06 -3.11
N VAL A 53 -10.07 -3.91 -3.59
CA VAL A 53 -9.63 -2.81 -4.46
C VAL A 53 -8.92 -3.35 -5.69
N LYS A 54 -8.78 -2.53 -6.74
CA LYS A 54 -7.97 -2.86 -7.90
C LYS A 54 -6.54 -2.39 -7.69
N HIS A 55 -5.59 -3.31 -7.85
CA HIS A 55 -4.17 -3.00 -7.87
C HIS A 55 -3.55 -3.66 -9.11
N ASN A 56 -2.92 -2.86 -9.97
CA ASN A 56 -2.38 -3.33 -11.26
C ASN A 56 -3.40 -4.13 -12.09
N GLY A 57 -4.65 -3.67 -12.10
CA GLY A 57 -5.76 -4.30 -12.82
C GLY A 57 -6.33 -5.56 -12.17
N LYS A 58 -5.76 -6.03 -11.06
CA LYS A 58 -6.22 -7.23 -10.34
C LYS A 58 -6.94 -6.86 -9.05
N ASP A 59 -7.99 -7.60 -8.73
CA ASP A 59 -8.68 -7.46 -7.46
C ASP A 59 -7.75 -7.94 -6.33
N THR A 60 -7.58 -7.08 -5.32
CA THR A 60 -6.71 -7.27 -4.16
C THR A 60 -7.52 -6.95 -2.91
N VAL A 61 -7.51 -7.87 -1.95
CA VAL A 61 -8.22 -7.69 -0.67
C VAL A 61 -7.31 -6.95 0.30
N ILE A 62 -7.81 -5.86 0.85
CA ILE A 62 -7.24 -5.16 2.01
C ILE A 62 -8.00 -5.63 3.23
N SER A 63 -7.29 -6.28 4.16
CA SER A 63 -7.78 -6.65 5.48
C SER A 63 -6.70 -6.41 6.52
N ARG A 64 -7.05 -6.54 7.80
CA ARG A 64 -6.04 -6.53 8.88
C ARG A 64 -5.47 -7.92 9.08
N ASN A 65 -4.21 -8.00 9.49
CA ASN A 65 -3.56 -9.24 9.88
C ASN A 65 -4.39 -9.94 11.00
N PRO A 66 -4.87 -11.18 10.77
CA PRO A 66 -5.72 -11.87 11.73
C PRO A 66 -4.97 -12.42 12.95
N ASP A 67 -3.64 -12.48 12.91
CA ASP A 67 -2.83 -12.95 14.03
C ASP A 67 -2.81 -11.92 15.16
N ASN A 68 -3.40 -12.26 16.32
CA ASN A 68 -3.42 -11.39 17.49
C ASN A 68 -2.04 -11.19 18.14
N GLY A 69 -1.02 -11.98 17.74
CA GLY A 69 0.38 -11.81 18.13
C GLY A 69 1.23 -11.02 17.13
N ALA A 70 0.64 -10.58 16.02
CA ALA A 70 1.38 -9.85 14.97
C ALA A 70 1.99 -8.55 15.50
N VAL A 71 3.20 -8.24 15.02
CA VAL A 71 3.91 -7.00 15.32
C VAL A 71 4.14 -6.21 14.04
N VAL A 72 4.28 -4.89 14.19
CA VAL A 72 4.57 -3.99 13.07
C VAL A 72 5.87 -4.37 12.38
N ASN A 73 5.93 -4.15 11.06
CA ASN A 73 7.17 -4.25 10.28
C ASN A 73 8.32 -3.46 10.96
N PRO A 74 9.46 -4.10 11.26
CA PRO A 74 10.60 -3.48 11.95
C PRO A 74 11.15 -2.21 11.29
N ASP A 75 10.97 -2.03 9.97
CA ASP A 75 11.38 -0.81 9.26
C ASP A 75 10.70 0.47 9.83
N PHE A 76 9.54 0.30 10.49
CA PHE A 76 8.79 1.36 11.16
C PHE A 76 9.01 1.44 12.67
N ALA A 77 9.88 0.62 13.26
CA ALA A 77 10.15 0.62 14.71
C ALA A 77 11.08 1.77 15.17
N LYS A 78 11.84 2.40 14.26
CA LYS A 78 12.79 3.46 14.61
C LYS A 78 12.10 4.78 14.97
N THR A 79 12.32 5.27 16.20
CA THR A 79 11.74 6.51 16.75
C THR A 79 12.66 7.73 16.60
N SER A 80 13.96 7.58 16.88
CA SER A 80 14.93 8.69 16.89
C SER A 80 15.54 8.96 15.51
N ARG A 81 14.72 9.37 14.55
CA ARG A 81 15.18 9.79 13.22
C ARG A 81 15.69 11.24 13.29
N PRO A 82 16.93 11.55 12.86
CA PRO A 82 17.43 12.92 12.92
C PRO A 82 16.66 13.82 11.96
N CYS A 83 16.37 15.03 12.41
CA CYS A 83 15.79 16.11 11.62
C CYS A 83 16.88 17.19 11.39
N PRO A 84 17.15 17.61 10.14
CA PRO A 84 16.60 17.11 8.87
C PRO A 84 17.16 15.73 8.43
N PRO A 85 16.50 15.01 7.50
CA PRO A 85 15.28 15.38 6.79
C PRO A 85 13.97 14.88 7.43
N PHE A 86 14.03 14.13 8.54
CA PHE A 86 12.86 13.47 9.13
C PHE A 86 12.10 14.35 10.14
N CYS A 87 11.85 15.60 9.75
CA CYS A 87 11.18 16.57 10.60
C CYS A 87 9.67 16.30 10.63
N ILE A 88 9.09 16.34 11.83
CA ILE A 88 7.65 16.15 12.04
C ILE A 88 6.88 17.29 11.36
N GLN A 89 5.83 16.93 10.64
CA GLN A 89 4.96 17.87 9.95
C GLN A 89 3.72 18.23 10.77
N PRO A 90 3.19 19.46 10.65
CA PRO A 90 1.94 19.86 11.30
C PRO A 90 0.75 19.01 10.81
N ILE A 91 -0.37 19.04 11.53
CA ILE A 91 -1.59 18.34 11.09
C ILE A 91 -2.26 19.05 9.92
N VAL A 92 -2.16 20.38 9.84
CA VAL A 92 -2.55 21.17 8.66
C VAL A 92 -1.28 21.54 7.93
N LEU A 93 -1.06 20.94 6.75
CA LEU A 93 0.14 21.19 5.96
C LEU A 93 0.08 22.53 5.22
N ALA A 94 -1.07 22.86 4.64
CA ALA A 94 -1.34 24.11 3.96
C ALA A 94 -2.86 24.39 3.97
N PRO A 95 -3.29 25.67 3.85
CA PRO A 95 -4.71 26.00 3.68
C PRO A 95 -5.33 25.26 2.49
N GLY A 96 -6.54 24.73 2.65
CA GLY A 96 -7.28 24.01 1.60
C GLY A 96 -6.89 22.54 1.44
N VAL A 97 -5.68 22.13 1.85
CA VAL A 97 -5.26 20.72 1.82
C VAL A 97 -5.93 19.96 2.96
N GLU A 98 -6.70 18.94 2.62
CA GLU A 98 -7.39 18.10 3.59
C GLU A 98 -6.46 17.00 4.09
N THR A 99 -6.35 16.84 5.41
CA THR A 99 -5.61 15.74 6.02
C THR A 99 -6.57 14.62 6.38
N ILE A 100 -6.28 13.42 5.90
CA ILE A 100 -7.14 12.25 6.02
C ILE A 100 -6.48 11.13 6.82
N ALA A 101 -7.26 10.13 7.23
CA ALA A 101 -6.81 8.94 7.92
C ALA A 101 -7.18 7.66 7.12
N GLU A 102 -7.15 6.50 7.77
CA GLU A 102 -7.22 5.20 7.12
C GLU A 102 -8.58 4.90 6.50
N LEU A 103 -9.67 5.33 7.15
CA LEU A 103 -11.02 5.06 6.65
C LEU A 103 -11.33 5.88 5.39
N GLU A 104 -10.93 7.14 5.36
CA GLU A 104 -11.08 7.99 4.18
C GLU A 104 -10.16 7.51 3.04
N MET A 105 -8.93 7.07 3.36
CA MET A 105 -8.03 6.44 2.37
C MET A 105 -8.68 5.20 1.74
N LEU A 106 -9.27 4.31 2.54
CA LEU A 106 -10.00 3.15 2.03
C LEU A 106 -11.18 3.54 1.14
N ASP A 107 -11.87 4.63 1.46
CA ASP A 107 -12.97 5.12 0.64
C ASP A 107 -12.50 5.60 -0.74
N TYR A 108 -11.42 6.39 -0.80
CA TYR A 108 -10.81 6.80 -2.08
C TYR A 108 -10.38 5.60 -2.93
N LEU A 109 -9.78 4.58 -2.32
CA LEU A 109 -9.37 3.36 -3.02
C LEU A 109 -10.58 2.58 -3.58
N LYS A 110 -11.69 2.54 -2.85
CA LYS A 110 -12.94 1.93 -3.32
C LYS A 110 -13.53 2.70 -4.50
N GLN A 111 -13.56 4.03 -4.43
CA GLN A 111 -14.05 4.87 -5.52
C GLN A 111 -13.22 4.65 -6.80
N MET A 112 -11.89 4.67 -6.69
CA MET A 112 -11.00 4.33 -7.82
C MET A 112 -11.28 2.93 -8.39
N SER A 113 -11.49 1.95 -7.52
CA SER A 113 -11.75 0.56 -7.92
C SER A 113 -13.13 0.37 -8.57
N ALA A 114 -14.08 1.23 -8.23
CA ALA A 114 -15.41 1.30 -8.84
C ALA A 114 -15.41 2.02 -10.21
N GLY A 115 -14.27 2.57 -10.62
CA GLY A 115 -14.09 3.21 -11.93
C GLY A 115 -14.05 4.74 -11.89
N ASP A 116 -13.95 5.37 -10.72
CA ASP A 116 -13.72 6.81 -10.63
C ASP A 116 -12.27 7.13 -11.03
N ASP A 117 -12.09 7.58 -12.26
CA ASP A 117 -10.79 7.98 -12.81
C ASP A 117 -10.41 9.42 -12.45
N SER A 118 -11.28 10.17 -11.76
CA SER A 118 -10.97 11.51 -11.26
C SER A 118 -10.12 11.50 -10.00
N ILE A 119 -9.83 10.33 -9.42
CA ILE A 119 -9.04 10.17 -8.19
C ILE A 119 -7.72 9.46 -8.51
N LEU A 120 -6.64 9.89 -7.86
CA LEU A 120 -5.36 9.20 -7.90
C LEU A 120 -4.73 9.14 -6.51
N VAL A 121 -4.52 7.92 -6.01
CA VAL A 121 -3.73 7.68 -4.80
C VAL A 121 -2.25 7.55 -5.17
N VAL A 122 -1.41 8.42 -4.59
CA VAL A 122 0.00 8.58 -4.93
C VAL A 122 0.89 8.18 -3.76
N ASP A 123 1.67 7.12 -3.97
CA ASP A 123 2.81 6.80 -3.11
C ASP A 123 4.00 7.68 -3.50
N SER A 124 4.30 8.68 -2.67
CA SER A 124 5.37 9.67 -2.93
C SER A 124 6.77 9.14 -2.63
N ARG A 125 6.89 7.88 -2.18
CA ARG A 125 8.17 7.27 -1.79
C ARG A 125 9.06 6.98 -2.99
N THR A 126 10.35 6.82 -2.73
CA THR A 126 11.29 6.31 -3.73
C THR A 126 11.04 4.82 -4.03
N PRO A 127 11.39 4.32 -5.23
CA PRO A 127 11.04 2.95 -5.64
C PRO A 127 11.52 1.84 -4.69
N ASP A 128 12.69 2.01 -4.07
CA ASP A 128 13.25 1.08 -3.08
C ASP A 128 12.34 0.85 -1.87
N TRP A 129 11.55 1.85 -1.48
CA TRP A 129 10.55 1.71 -0.43
C TRP A 129 9.26 1.05 -0.92
N VAL A 130 8.87 1.34 -2.17
CA VAL A 130 7.66 0.78 -2.78
C VAL A 130 7.84 -0.72 -3.05
N GLU A 131 9.02 -1.14 -3.48
CA GLU A 131 9.41 -2.55 -3.66
C GLU A 131 9.22 -3.38 -2.38
N LYS A 132 9.32 -2.77 -1.20
CA LYS A 132 9.05 -3.44 0.09
C LYS A 132 7.56 -3.67 0.34
N GLY A 133 6.69 -2.84 -0.22
CA GLY A 133 5.25 -2.92 -0.10
C GLY A 133 4.63 -1.53 -0.12
N THR A 134 3.48 -1.39 -0.78
CA THR A 134 2.68 -0.15 -0.86
C THR A 134 1.21 -0.42 -0.55
N ILE A 135 0.42 0.63 -0.45
CA ILE A 135 -1.03 0.55 -0.29
C ILE A 135 -1.62 0.00 -1.60
N PRO A 136 -2.41 -1.10 -1.58
CA PRO A 136 -3.03 -1.61 -2.78
C PRO A 136 -3.89 -0.55 -3.47
N GLY A 137 -3.74 -0.42 -4.79
CA GLY A 137 -4.38 0.62 -5.61
C GLY A 137 -3.59 1.92 -5.77
N ALA A 138 -2.53 2.15 -4.97
CA ALA A 138 -1.68 3.32 -5.13
C ALA A 138 -0.76 3.22 -6.36
N LYS A 139 -0.48 4.37 -6.99
CA LYS A 139 0.56 4.52 -8.01
C LYS A 139 1.81 5.17 -7.41
N ASN A 140 2.98 4.63 -7.71
CA ASN A 140 4.22 5.24 -7.24
C ASN A 140 4.66 6.39 -8.14
N LEU A 141 4.64 7.61 -7.60
CA LEU A 141 5.20 8.81 -8.21
C LEU A 141 6.18 9.44 -7.20
N PRO A 142 7.47 9.05 -7.23
CA PRO A 142 8.45 9.51 -6.27
C PRO A 142 8.53 11.03 -6.21
N TRP A 143 8.74 11.57 -5.02
CA TRP A 143 8.75 13.02 -4.79
C TRP A 143 9.77 13.81 -5.63
N THR A 144 10.80 13.13 -6.12
CA THR A 144 11.82 13.71 -7.00
C THR A 144 11.26 14.13 -8.36
N LEU A 145 10.11 13.57 -8.80
CA LEU A 145 9.47 13.93 -10.08
C LEU A 145 8.81 15.31 -10.07
N LEU A 146 8.49 15.84 -8.88
CA LEU A 146 7.87 17.16 -8.70
C LEU A 146 8.82 18.18 -8.07
N ASN A 147 10.08 17.82 -7.83
CA ASN A 147 11.01 18.68 -7.12
C ASN A 147 12.18 19.11 -8.04
N PRO A 148 12.20 20.37 -8.49
CA PRO A 148 13.30 20.91 -9.30
C PRO A 148 14.67 20.84 -8.61
N GLN A 149 14.72 21.00 -7.27
CA GLN A 149 15.96 20.85 -6.49
C GLN A 149 16.47 19.40 -6.44
N LYS A 150 15.69 18.44 -6.93
CA LYS A 150 16.06 17.03 -7.09
C LYS A 150 16.21 16.62 -8.55
N GLY A 151 16.15 17.57 -9.48
CA GLY A 151 16.40 17.33 -10.90
C GLY A 151 15.16 17.20 -11.78
N ALA A 152 13.95 17.44 -11.25
CA ALA A 152 12.78 17.56 -12.11
C ALA A 152 12.93 18.79 -13.02
N THR A 153 12.88 18.59 -14.34
CA THR A 153 12.81 19.68 -15.30
C THR A 153 11.36 20.11 -15.52
N THR A 154 11.17 21.30 -16.04
CA THR A 154 9.85 21.86 -16.31
C THR A 154 9.10 21.04 -17.34
N GLU A 155 9.78 20.51 -18.35
CA GLU A 155 9.22 19.56 -19.31
C GLU A 155 8.75 18.27 -18.62
N SER A 156 9.55 17.73 -17.68
CA SER A 156 9.18 16.52 -16.95
C SER A 156 7.96 16.75 -16.03
N ILE A 157 7.85 17.96 -15.46
CA ILE A 157 6.71 18.37 -14.63
C ILE A 157 5.47 18.54 -15.50
N ILE A 158 5.56 19.25 -16.63
CA ILE A 158 4.45 19.40 -17.59
C ILE A 158 3.95 18.02 -18.02
N LYS A 159 4.86 17.11 -18.37
CA LYS A 159 4.51 15.74 -18.77
C LYS A 159 3.82 14.98 -17.64
N LEU A 160 4.32 15.08 -16.40
CA LEU A 160 3.69 14.45 -15.25
C LEU A 160 2.28 15.01 -14.98
N MET A 161 2.14 16.35 -15.02
CA MET A 161 0.87 17.04 -14.81
C MET A 161 -0.18 16.62 -15.85
N SER A 162 0.23 16.48 -17.11
CA SER A 162 -0.61 15.98 -18.21
C SER A 162 -0.96 14.51 -18.05
N ASP A 163 0.04 13.64 -18.00
CA ASP A 163 -0.15 12.19 -18.13
C ASP A 163 -0.78 11.55 -16.90
N GLU A 164 -0.46 12.07 -15.71
CA GLU A 164 -0.89 11.49 -14.44
C GLU A 164 -2.03 12.26 -13.79
N PHE A 165 -2.00 13.60 -13.86
CA PHE A 165 -2.90 14.44 -13.07
C PHE A 165 -4.03 15.09 -13.87
N SER A 166 -4.09 14.85 -15.18
CA SER A 166 -5.10 15.41 -16.09
C SER A 166 -5.11 16.95 -16.09
N VAL A 167 -3.93 17.54 -16.01
CA VAL A 167 -3.72 18.99 -16.13
C VAL A 167 -3.07 19.28 -17.48
N SER A 168 -3.74 20.09 -18.31
CA SER A 168 -3.20 20.53 -19.60
C SER A 168 -2.49 21.86 -19.48
N THR A 169 -1.65 22.20 -20.46
CA THR A 169 -1.14 23.57 -20.64
C THR A 169 -2.03 24.35 -21.60
N ALA A 170 -2.02 25.68 -21.49
CA ALA A 170 -2.67 26.53 -22.49
C ALA A 170 -2.00 26.38 -23.87
N ALA A 171 -2.78 26.58 -24.94
CA ALA A 171 -2.29 26.37 -26.30
C ALA A 171 -1.09 27.27 -26.63
N GLY A 172 0.00 26.68 -27.12
CA GLY A 172 1.23 27.39 -27.50
C GLY A 172 2.17 27.74 -26.35
N VAL A 173 1.87 27.30 -25.12
CA VAL A 173 2.77 27.43 -23.97
C VAL A 173 3.92 26.42 -24.08
N ASP A 174 5.15 26.92 -24.05
CA ASP A 174 6.37 26.11 -23.92
C ASP A 174 6.87 26.06 -22.47
N SER A 175 7.93 25.28 -22.22
CA SER A 175 8.49 25.15 -20.86
C SER A 175 9.06 26.45 -20.30
N PHE A 176 9.53 27.36 -21.16
CA PHE A 176 10.04 28.66 -20.72
C PHE A 176 8.93 29.55 -20.17
N ALA A 177 7.79 29.61 -20.86
CA ALA A 177 6.61 30.32 -20.38
C ALA A 177 6.09 29.73 -19.06
N VAL A 178 6.14 28.40 -18.90
CA VAL A 178 5.78 27.74 -17.64
C VAL A 178 6.72 28.14 -16.51
N ASP A 179 8.03 28.15 -16.75
CA ASP A 179 9.03 28.58 -15.76
C ASP A 179 8.81 30.03 -15.33
N GLU A 180 8.59 30.93 -16.29
CA GLU A 180 8.30 32.34 -16.02
C GLU A 180 7.05 32.48 -15.15
N ALA A 181 5.97 31.78 -15.50
CA ALA A 181 4.72 31.81 -14.73
C ALA A 181 4.88 31.25 -13.31
N ILE A 182 5.63 30.16 -13.12
CA ILE A 182 5.92 29.59 -11.79
C ILE A 182 6.75 30.56 -10.95
N VAL A 183 7.73 31.24 -11.53
CA VAL A 183 8.56 32.25 -10.84
C VAL A 183 7.74 33.50 -10.51
N ALA A 184 6.87 33.93 -11.41
CA ALA A 184 5.97 35.06 -11.23
C ALA A 184 4.82 34.78 -10.25
N GLY A 185 4.58 33.51 -9.89
CA GLY A 185 3.48 33.10 -9.02
C GLY A 185 2.12 33.14 -9.72
N THR A 186 2.10 32.97 -11.04
CA THR A 186 0.88 32.93 -11.89
C THR A 186 0.76 31.64 -12.69
N PRO A 187 0.96 30.45 -12.09
CA PRO A 187 0.90 29.16 -12.80
C PRO A 187 -0.47 28.88 -13.44
N ASP A 188 -1.53 29.50 -12.94
CA ASP A 188 -2.90 29.45 -13.48
C ASP A 188 -3.04 30.07 -14.89
N GLN A 189 -2.07 30.87 -15.32
CA GLN A 189 -2.04 31.41 -16.68
C GLN A 189 -1.53 30.41 -17.72
N VAL A 190 -0.80 29.37 -17.27
CA VAL A 190 -0.13 28.40 -18.15
C VAL A 190 -0.70 27.00 -18.04
N PHE A 191 -1.29 26.65 -16.89
CA PHE A 191 -1.94 25.36 -16.65
C PHE A 191 -3.46 25.50 -16.54
N ASP A 192 -4.17 24.51 -17.08
CA ASP A 192 -5.62 24.33 -16.93
C ASP A 192 -5.91 23.13 -16.03
N TYR A 193 -6.52 23.41 -14.87
CA TYR A 193 -6.89 22.42 -13.85
C TYR A 193 -8.36 22.00 -13.89
N SER A 194 -9.11 22.40 -14.91
CA SER A 194 -10.54 22.08 -15.05
C SER A 194 -10.81 20.58 -14.91
N ASN A 195 -9.94 19.74 -15.48
CA ASN A 195 -10.00 18.28 -15.43
C ASN A 195 -9.04 17.65 -14.41
N ALA A 196 -8.38 18.46 -13.56
CA ALA A 196 -7.38 17.96 -12.62
C ALA A 196 -7.99 16.92 -11.67
N LYS A 197 -7.26 15.83 -11.43
CA LYS A 197 -7.67 14.78 -10.49
C LYS A 197 -7.68 15.25 -9.04
N THR A 198 -8.41 14.54 -8.18
CA THR A 198 -8.18 14.58 -6.73
C THR A 198 -6.99 13.69 -6.41
N LEU A 199 -5.94 14.27 -5.85
CA LEU A 199 -4.71 13.57 -5.50
C LEU A 199 -4.71 13.20 -4.02
N VAL A 200 -4.54 11.93 -3.69
CA VAL A 200 -4.40 11.42 -2.33
C VAL A 200 -2.96 10.98 -2.11
N LEU A 201 -2.16 11.82 -1.44
CA LEU A 201 -0.71 11.59 -1.31
C LEU A 201 -0.33 11.04 0.05
N PHE A 202 0.60 10.09 0.06
CA PHE A 202 1.20 9.54 1.27
C PHE A 202 2.69 9.23 1.10
N CYS A 203 3.38 9.00 2.22
CA CYS A 203 4.73 8.43 2.21
C CYS A 203 4.92 7.47 3.40
N ASN A 204 6.11 7.40 4.01
CA ASN A 204 6.37 6.45 5.09
C ASN A 204 5.66 6.78 6.42
N GLY A 205 5.33 8.05 6.67
CA GLY A 205 4.57 8.46 7.86
C GLY A 205 4.80 9.92 8.22
N MET A 206 4.32 10.33 9.40
CA MET A 206 4.30 11.73 9.84
C MET A 206 5.68 12.40 10.02
N TRP A 207 6.75 11.61 10.04
CA TRP A 207 8.14 12.04 10.09
C TRP A 207 8.82 12.09 8.71
N CYS A 208 8.11 11.68 7.65
CA CYS A 208 8.64 11.63 6.29
C CYS A 208 8.23 12.88 5.52
N GLY A 209 9.22 13.61 4.99
CA GLY A 209 9.01 14.85 4.25
C GLY A 209 8.67 14.66 2.76
N GLN A 210 8.54 13.44 2.25
CA GLN A 210 8.42 13.21 0.80
C GLN A 210 7.04 13.61 0.25
N SER A 211 5.93 13.14 0.85
CA SER A 211 4.59 13.62 0.43
C SER A 211 4.35 15.09 0.76
N PRO A 212 4.81 15.65 1.91
CA PRO A 212 4.80 17.09 2.12
C PRO A 212 5.53 17.87 1.03
N ASN A 213 6.68 17.39 0.57
CA ASN A 213 7.42 18.03 -0.50
C ASN A 213 6.64 18.02 -1.83
N ASN A 214 6.00 16.91 -2.18
CA ASN A 214 5.10 16.85 -3.33
C ASN A 214 3.96 17.85 -3.23
N ILE A 215 3.26 17.87 -2.09
CA ILE A 215 2.13 18.77 -1.87
C ILE A 215 2.56 20.24 -2.01
N MET A 216 3.66 20.63 -1.38
CA MET A 216 4.15 22.01 -1.46
C MET A 216 4.59 22.41 -2.87
N ASN A 217 5.18 21.50 -3.66
CA ASN A 217 5.50 21.77 -5.05
C ASN A 217 4.24 21.84 -5.93
N LEU A 218 3.27 20.95 -5.75
CA LEU A 218 1.98 21.01 -6.46
C LEU A 218 1.27 22.35 -6.21
N LEU A 219 1.22 22.81 -4.96
CA LEU A 219 0.66 24.12 -4.61
C LEU A 219 1.45 25.26 -5.27
N LYS A 220 2.78 25.18 -5.29
CA LYS A 220 3.63 26.17 -6.00
C LYS A 220 3.35 26.17 -7.50
N PHE A 221 3.06 25.01 -8.07
CA PHE A 221 2.66 24.84 -9.46
C PHE A 221 1.16 25.08 -9.65
N GLY A 222 0.45 25.74 -8.73
CA GLY A 222 -0.95 26.16 -8.92
C GLY A 222 -2.00 25.07 -8.79
N TYR A 223 -1.65 23.85 -8.37
CA TYR A 223 -2.62 22.77 -8.22
C TYR A 223 -3.68 23.16 -7.17
N PRO A 224 -4.99 22.96 -7.44
CA PRO A 224 -6.05 23.35 -6.52
C PRO A 224 -5.92 22.63 -5.16
N ALA A 225 -5.80 23.39 -4.07
CA ALA A 225 -5.52 22.84 -2.75
C ALA A 225 -6.61 21.88 -2.26
N GLU A 226 -7.87 22.18 -2.57
CA GLU A 226 -9.03 21.37 -2.22
C GLU A 226 -9.06 20.00 -2.93
N LYS A 227 -8.35 19.87 -4.06
CA LYS A 227 -8.14 18.60 -4.76
C LYS A 227 -6.97 17.79 -4.20
N ILE A 228 -6.29 18.27 -3.15
CA ILE A 228 -5.17 17.57 -2.53
C ILE A 228 -5.60 17.02 -1.17
N LYS A 229 -5.45 15.71 -1.02
CA LYS A 229 -5.65 14.97 0.23
C LYS A 229 -4.32 14.43 0.71
N TRP A 230 -4.03 14.57 1.99
CA TRP A 230 -2.79 14.10 2.60
C TRP A 230 -3.07 13.04 3.64
N TYR A 231 -2.70 11.79 3.35
CA TYR A 231 -2.70 10.74 4.34
C TYR A 231 -1.40 10.81 5.14
N ARG A 232 -1.43 11.64 6.19
CA ARG A 232 -0.28 11.98 7.05
C ARG A 232 0.33 10.77 7.76
N GLY A 233 -0.50 9.79 8.12
CA GLY A 233 -0.07 8.56 8.80
C GLY A 233 0.87 7.70 7.96
N GLY A 234 0.72 7.74 6.64
CA GLY A 234 1.54 7.02 5.68
C GLY A 234 1.56 5.51 5.92
N MET A 235 2.60 4.86 5.39
CA MET A 235 2.79 3.42 5.54
C MET A 235 2.96 2.99 6.99
N GLN A 236 3.53 3.83 7.86
CA GLN A 236 3.67 3.49 9.27
C GLN A 236 2.32 3.28 9.94
N SER A 237 1.37 4.22 9.79
CA SER A 237 0.04 4.02 10.39
C SER A 237 -0.69 2.83 9.76
N TRP A 238 -0.54 2.66 8.44
CA TRP A 238 -1.12 1.53 7.70
C TRP A 238 -0.64 0.18 8.26
N GLU A 239 0.67 0.02 8.41
CA GLU A 239 1.32 -1.20 8.88
C GLU A 239 1.14 -1.43 10.39
N VAL A 240 1.08 -0.37 11.20
CA VAL A 240 0.77 -0.47 12.65
C VAL A 240 -0.63 -1.05 12.87
N LEU A 241 -1.57 -0.79 11.97
CA LEU A 241 -2.92 -1.38 12.02
C LEU A 241 -2.96 -2.78 11.40
N GLY A 242 -1.86 -3.26 10.82
CA GLY A 242 -1.76 -4.57 10.18
C GLY A 242 -2.50 -4.66 8.85
N LEU A 243 -2.77 -3.52 8.19
CA LEU A 243 -3.47 -3.50 6.91
C LEU A 243 -2.60 -4.11 5.80
N SER A 244 -3.23 -4.84 4.88
CA SER A 244 -2.55 -5.51 3.77
C SER A 244 -1.76 -4.54 2.89
N THR A 245 -0.62 -4.99 2.37
CA THR A 245 0.18 -4.26 1.39
C THR A 245 0.28 -5.05 0.09
N ALA A 246 0.66 -4.38 -1.00
CA ALA A 246 0.91 -5.00 -2.28
C ALA A 246 2.28 -4.61 -2.84
N LYS A 247 2.78 -5.39 -3.80
CA LYS A 247 4.01 -5.09 -4.55
C LYS A 247 3.66 -4.30 -5.82
N PRO A 248 4.50 -3.34 -6.23
CA PRO A 248 4.25 -2.49 -7.40
C PRO A 248 4.11 -3.26 -8.70
#